data_AF-A0A0F9FET5-F1
#
_entry.id   AF-A0A0F9FET5-F1
#
_cell.length_a   1.000
_cell.length_b   1.000
_cell.length_c   1.000
_cell.angle_alpha   90.00
_cell.angle_beta   90.00
_cell.angle_gamma   90.00
#
_symmetry.space_group_name_H-M   'P 1'
#
loop_
_entity.id
_entity.type
_entity.pdbx_description
1 polymer ?
#
loop_
_entity_poly.entity_id
_entity_poly.type
_entity_poly.pdbx_seq_one_letter_code
_entity_poly.pdbx_strand_id
1 'polypeptide(L)'
;MVWKQERRVDRMKRISMVTVIFILIAIPAIAQMPADILAQIKAKAAQDFPDDYSTQKYVINTQKQAYDQVQNYRDTRIPQTILAKLKQKAATDFPLDFSTQKYVLDTQVAAYVAIQTYSAEGIPVDVLKRIKQKAAQDFPNDYSTQKYVIDTQVSAYKSIQ
;
A
#
# COMPACT_ATOMS: atom_id res chain seq x y z
N MET A 1 73.15 -29.67 16.24
CA MET A 1 73.22 -31.05 16.75
C MET A 1 71.85 -31.37 17.35
N VAL A 2 70.84 -31.74 16.58
CA VAL A 2 70.53 -33.04 15.93
C VAL A 2 70.16 -34.15 16.94
N TRP A 3 68.82 -34.33 17.09
CA TRP A 3 68.02 -35.55 17.42
C TRP A 3 68.16 -36.15 18.85
N LYS A 4 67.08 -36.60 19.52
CA LYS A 4 66.15 -37.67 19.07
C LYS A 4 64.86 -37.73 19.93
N GLN A 5 63.74 -38.03 19.26
CA GLN A 5 62.42 -38.33 19.83
C GLN A 5 62.32 -39.73 20.47
N GLU A 6 61.37 -39.91 21.42
CA GLU A 6 60.39 -41.03 21.44
C GLU A 6 59.29 -40.77 22.51
N ARG A 7 58.09 -40.34 22.12
CA ARG A 7 56.86 -41.13 21.87
C ARG A 7 56.42 -42.07 23.01
N ARG A 8 55.35 -41.68 23.74
CA ARG A 8 54.23 -42.58 24.02
C ARG A 8 52.90 -41.86 23.78
N VAL A 9 52.05 -42.62 23.11
CA VAL A 9 50.71 -42.33 22.62
C VAL A 9 49.74 -42.39 23.79
N ASP A 10 48.78 -41.46 23.86
CA ASP A 10 47.45 -41.91 24.20
C ASP A 10 46.34 -41.23 23.41
N ARG A 11 45.40 -42.08 23.00
CA ARG A 11 44.33 -41.84 22.05
C ARG A 11 43.26 -40.95 22.66
N MET A 12 42.84 -39.91 21.95
CA MET A 12 41.45 -39.45 22.04
C MET A 12 40.92 -38.91 20.72
N LYS A 13 40.24 -39.83 20.02
CA LYS A 13 38.99 -39.67 19.29
C LYS A 13 38.80 -38.36 18.49
N ARG A 14 38.90 -38.55 17.17
CA ARG A 14 38.24 -37.79 16.11
C ARG A 14 36.84 -37.34 16.55
N ILE A 15 36.61 -36.04 16.57
CA ILE A 15 35.28 -35.46 16.37
C ILE A 15 35.44 -34.44 15.26
N SER A 16 35.12 -34.87 14.05
CA SER A 16 34.92 -33.99 12.91
C SER A 16 33.82 -33.00 13.30
N MET A 17 34.18 -31.74 13.52
CA MET A 17 33.23 -30.67 13.80
C MET A 17 32.52 -30.36 12.48
N VAL A 18 31.40 -31.04 12.23
CA VAL A 18 30.47 -30.67 11.16
C VAL A 18 29.88 -29.33 11.56
N THR A 19 30.41 -28.26 10.96
CA THR A 19 29.82 -26.93 11.06
C THR A 19 28.45 -26.98 10.37
N VAL A 20 27.39 -27.17 11.16
CA VAL A 20 26.01 -27.01 10.69
C VAL A 20 25.81 -25.51 10.47
N ILE A 21 25.92 -25.07 9.23
CA ILE A 21 25.55 -23.73 8.80
C ILE A 21 24.02 -23.66 8.89
N PHE A 22 23.51 -23.06 9.96
CA PHE A 22 22.11 -22.62 10.00
C PHE A 22 21.97 -21.44 9.04
N ILE A 23 21.52 -21.72 7.81
CA ILE A 23 21.02 -20.68 6.92
C ILE A 23 19.74 -20.16 7.56
N LEU A 24 19.84 -19.00 8.21
CA LEU A 24 18.69 -18.28 8.72
C LEU A 24 17.93 -17.75 7.51
N ILE A 25 16.96 -18.52 7.02
CA ILE A 25 15.98 -18.01 6.08
C ILE A 25 15.14 -17.03 6.89
N ALA A 26 15.41 -15.73 6.72
CA ALA A 26 14.54 -14.68 7.24
C ALA A 26 13.19 -14.83 6.52
N ILE A 27 12.25 -15.52 7.17
CA ILE A 27 10.85 -15.51 6.75
C ILE A 27 10.42 -14.06 6.90
N PRO A 28 9.99 -13.37 5.83
CA PRO A 28 9.50 -12.01 5.97
C PRO A 28 8.33 -12.05 6.94
N ALA A 29 8.46 -11.33 8.06
CA ALA A 29 7.37 -11.18 9.01
C ALA A 29 6.17 -10.62 8.24
N ILE A 30 5.08 -11.39 8.17
CA ILE A 30 3.79 -10.85 7.73
C ILE A 30 3.51 -9.73 8.73
N ALA A 31 3.48 -8.48 8.24
CA ALA A 31 3.32 -7.31 9.09
C ALA A 31 1.93 -7.36 9.75
N GLN A 32 1.88 -7.93 10.94
CA GLN A 32 0.68 -7.98 11.75
C GLN A 32 0.30 -6.55 12.16
N MET A 33 -0.99 -6.22 12.11
CA MET A 33 -1.50 -4.94 12.57
C MET A 33 -0.92 -4.58 13.95
N PRO A 34 -0.35 -3.36 14.12
CA PRO A 34 0.18 -2.91 15.40
C PRO A 34 -0.87 -3.01 16.51
N ALA A 35 -0.43 -3.42 17.70
CA ALA A 35 -1.34 -3.70 18.82
C ALA A 35 -2.11 -2.44 19.28
N ASP A 36 -1.48 -1.28 19.20
CA ASP A 36 -2.08 0.03 19.50
C ASP A 36 -3.17 0.40 18.48
N ILE A 37 -2.95 0.16 17.19
CA ILE A 37 -3.96 0.37 16.15
C ILE A 37 -5.14 -0.58 16.36
N LEU A 38 -4.88 -1.85 16.66
CA LEU A 38 -5.93 -2.83 16.96
C LEU A 38 -6.75 -2.42 18.20
N ALA A 39 -6.08 -1.92 19.25
CA ALA A 39 -6.75 -1.43 20.45
C ALA A 39 -7.67 -0.24 20.14
N GLN A 40 -7.22 0.70 19.31
CA GLN A 40 -8.03 1.84 18.89
C GLN A 40 -9.25 1.42 18.05
N ILE A 41 -9.09 0.48 17.10
CA ILE A 41 -10.21 -0.08 16.33
C ILE A 41 -11.23 -0.74 17.27
N LYS A 42 -10.77 -1.55 18.24
CA LYS A 42 -11.66 -2.19 19.22
C LYS A 42 -12.42 -1.17 20.06
N ALA A 43 -11.74 -0.14 20.55
CA ALA A 43 -12.35 0.93 21.33
C ALA A 43 -13.43 1.67 20.51
N LYS A 44 -13.11 2.03 19.25
CA LYS A 44 -14.07 2.66 18.35
C LYS A 44 -15.27 1.77 18.06
N ALA A 45 -15.06 0.49 17.77
CA ALA A 45 -16.16 -0.44 17.53
C ALA A 45 -17.08 -0.57 18.76
N ALA A 46 -16.51 -0.67 19.97
CA ALA A 46 -17.29 -0.72 21.21
C ALA A 46 -18.07 0.58 21.48
N GLN A 47 -17.51 1.73 21.10
CA GLN A 47 -18.16 3.03 21.20
C GLN A 47 -19.31 3.18 20.19
N ASP A 48 -19.09 2.81 18.94
CA ASP A 48 -20.06 2.99 17.85
C ASP A 48 -21.22 1.97 17.96
N PHE A 49 -20.95 0.79 18.52
CA PHE A 49 -21.90 -0.33 18.63
C PHE A 49 -21.93 -0.87 20.07
N PRO A 50 -22.45 -0.09 21.05
CA PRO A 50 -22.52 -0.53 22.43
C PRO A 50 -23.37 -1.80 22.56
N ASP A 51 -22.87 -2.78 23.29
CA ASP A 51 -23.48 -4.10 23.54
C ASP A 51 -23.81 -4.98 22.32
N ASP A 52 -23.67 -4.49 21.09
CA ASP A 52 -23.73 -5.29 19.87
C ASP A 52 -22.36 -5.91 19.55
N TYR A 53 -21.98 -6.90 20.35
CA TYR A 53 -20.71 -7.61 20.21
C TYR A 53 -20.54 -8.32 18.85
N SER A 54 -21.64 -8.67 18.18
CA SER A 54 -21.60 -9.28 16.85
C SER A 54 -21.12 -8.26 15.82
N THR A 55 -21.72 -7.06 15.82
CA THR A 55 -21.32 -5.97 14.92
C THR A 55 -19.92 -5.45 15.26
N GLN A 56 -19.56 -5.35 16.55
CA GLN A 56 -18.18 -5.03 16.95
C GLN A 56 -17.18 -6.00 16.33
N LYS A 57 -17.40 -7.31 16.49
CA LYS A 57 -16.53 -8.35 15.93
C LYS A 57 -16.43 -8.25 14.41
N TYR A 58 -17.55 -8.02 13.74
CA TYR A 58 -17.58 -7.82 12.29
C TYR A 58 -16.71 -6.63 11.88
N VAL A 59 -16.94 -5.45 12.47
CA VAL A 59 -16.18 -4.22 12.15
C VAL A 59 -14.69 -4.39 12.41
N ILE A 60 -14.31 -4.95 13.56
CA ILE A 60 -12.89 -5.19 13.90
C ILE A 60 -12.23 -6.09 12.85
N ASN A 61 -12.88 -7.18 12.44
CA ASN A 61 -12.32 -8.08 11.43
C ASN A 61 -12.22 -7.42 10.06
N THR A 62 -13.24 -6.68 9.65
CA THR A 62 -13.26 -5.92 8.40
C THR A 62 -12.12 -4.91 8.35
N GLN A 63 -11.90 -4.15 9.43
CA GLN A 63 -10.82 -3.17 9.53
C GLN A 63 -9.44 -3.82 9.56
N LYS A 64 -9.29 -5.00 10.19
CA LYS A 64 -8.05 -5.78 10.13
C LYS A 64 -7.70 -6.22 8.72
N GLN A 65 -8.65 -6.80 8.00
CA GLN A 65 -8.44 -7.22 6.62
C GLN A 65 -8.12 -6.02 5.72
N ALA A 66 -8.86 -4.92 5.87
CA ALA A 66 -8.63 -3.71 5.09
C ALA A 66 -7.27 -3.07 5.39
N TYR A 67 -6.81 -3.09 6.64
CA TYR A 67 -5.46 -2.66 7.01
C TYR A 67 -4.40 -3.41 6.21
N ASP A 68 -4.47 -4.74 6.19
CA ASP A 68 -3.51 -5.58 5.45
C ASP A 68 -3.55 -5.25 3.95
N GLN A 69 -4.74 -5.03 3.39
CA GLN A 69 -4.92 -4.64 1.99
C GLN A 69 -4.33 -3.25 1.69
N VAL A 70 -4.50 -2.27 2.58
CA VAL A 70 -3.91 -0.94 2.44
C VAL A 70 -2.38 -1.01 2.55
N GLN A 71 -1.82 -1.72 3.53
CA GLN A 71 -0.36 -1.83 3.68
C GLN A 71 0.29 -2.48 2.46
N ASN A 72 -0.32 -3.57 1.97
CA ASN A 72 0.16 -4.34 0.84
C ASN A 72 -0.36 -3.84 -0.51
N TYR A 73 -1.06 -2.69 -0.55
CA TYR A 73 -1.60 -2.13 -1.79
C TYR A 73 -0.48 -1.86 -2.79
N ARG A 74 -0.57 -2.44 -3.99
CA ARG A 74 0.37 -2.23 -5.10
C ARG A 74 -0.41 -2.15 -6.40
N ASP A 75 0.00 -1.24 -7.26
CA ASP A 75 -0.43 -1.17 -8.66
C ASP A 75 0.76 -0.68 -9.50
N THR A 76 1.14 -1.45 -10.53
CA THR A 76 2.30 -1.15 -11.37
C THR A 76 2.02 -0.07 -12.42
N ARG A 77 0.75 0.30 -12.63
CA ARG A 77 0.32 1.31 -13.60
C ARG A 77 0.47 2.74 -13.07
N ILE A 78 0.78 2.91 -11.78
CA ILE A 78 0.95 4.21 -11.13
C ILE A 78 2.36 4.34 -10.53
N PRO A 79 3.01 5.51 -10.65
CA PRO A 79 4.29 5.74 -10.01
C PRO A 79 4.19 5.57 -8.48
N GLN A 80 5.18 4.89 -7.89
CA GLN A 80 5.20 4.64 -6.44
C GLN A 80 5.16 5.93 -5.61
N THR A 81 5.73 7.02 -6.12
CA THR A 81 5.70 8.34 -5.47
C THR A 81 4.28 8.92 -5.41
N ILE A 82 3.45 8.68 -6.43
CA ILE A 82 2.04 9.10 -6.42
C ILE A 82 1.24 8.18 -5.51
N LEU A 83 1.43 6.86 -5.60
CA LEU A 83 0.77 5.90 -4.72
C LEU A 83 1.05 6.22 -3.24
N ALA A 84 2.29 6.56 -2.88
CA ALA A 84 2.63 6.96 -1.51
C ALA A 84 1.84 8.19 -1.04
N LYS A 85 1.70 9.23 -1.88
CA LYS A 85 0.89 10.42 -1.58
C LYS A 85 -0.59 10.08 -1.39
N LEU A 86 -1.14 9.20 -2.24
CA LEU A 86 -2.53 8.76 -2.12
C LEU A 86 -2.76 7.98 -0.82
N LYS A 87 -1.83 7.09 -0.44
CA LYS A 87 -1.88 6.36 0.84
C LYS A 87 -1.83 7.30 2.02
N GLN A 88 -0.93 8.28 1.99
CA GLN A 88 -0.82 9.30 3.02
C GLN A 88 -2.10 10.13 3.15
N LYS A 89 -2.67 10.58 2.02
CA LYS A 89 -3.90 11.36 2.00
C LYS A 89 -5.07 10.55 2.57
N ALA A 90 -5.26 9.32 2.10
CA ALA A 90 -6.31 8.44 2.60
C ALA A 90 -6.19 8.21 4.11
N ALA A 91 -4.98 7.94 4.62
CA ALA A 91 -4.75 7.76 6.06
C ALA A 91 -5.02 9.03 6.88
N THR A 92 -4.80 10.22 6.29
CA THR A 92 -5.08 11.51 6.93
C THR A 92 -6.58 11.81 6.96
N ASP A 93 -7.27 11.60 5.84
CA ASP A 93 -8.71 11.89 5.71
C ASP A 93 -9.58 10.88 6.49
N PHE A 94 -9.15 9.62 6.57
CA PHE A 94 -9.92 8.50 7.13
C PHE A 94 -9.10 7.75 8.18
N PRO A 95 -8.76 8.38 9.32
CA PRO A 95 -7.97 7.74 10.36
C PRO A 95 -8.71 6.50 10.91
N LEU A 96 -7.99 5.37 11.02
CA LEU A 96 -8.48 4.07 11.51
C LEU A 96 -9.59 3.41 10.67
N ASP A 97 -10.15 4.08 9.67
CA ASP A 97 -11.11 3.50 8.73
C ASP A 97 -10.39 3.01 7.46
N PHE A 98 -9.68 1.90 7.62
CA PHE A 98 -8.90 1.27 6.57
C PHE A 98 -9.75 0.76 5.40
N SER A 99 -11.02 0.41 5.65
CA SER A 99 -11.98 0.08 4.60
C SER A 99 -12.23 1.27 3.68
N THR A 100 -12.49 2.45 4.25
CA THR A 100 -12.64 3.67 3.45
C THR A 100 -11.33 4.10 2.82
N GLN A 101 -10.20 3.97 3.52
CA GLN A 101 -8.87 4.23 2.92
C GLN A 101 -8.64 3.38 1.66
N LYS A 102 -8.96 2.08 1.71
CA LYS A 102 -8.83 1.18 0.57
C LYS A 102 -9.73 1.63 -0.58
N TYR A 103 -11.00 1.92 -0.30
CA TYR A 103 -11.94 2.39 -1.31
C TYR A 103 -11.45 3.66 -2.02
N VAL A 104 -10.94 4.63 -1.25
CA VAL A 104 -10.39 5.87 -1.80
C VAL A 104 -9.13 5.61 -2.61
N LEU A 105 -8.23 4.74 -2.16
CA LEU A 105 -7.06 4.33 -2.92
C LEU A 105 -7.44 3.71 -4.27
N ASP A 106 -8.36 2.75 -4.27
CA ASP A 106 -8.86 2.11 -5.51
C ASP A 106 -9.44 3.14 -6.47
N THR A 107 -10.26 4.06 -5.95
CA THR A 107 -10.88 5.13 -6.73
C THR A 107 -9.84 6.06 -7.36
N GLN A 108 -8.87 6.53 -6.56
CA GLN A 108 -7.85 7.48 -7.01
C GLN A 108 -6.86 6.84 -7.99
N VAL A 109 -6.46 5.58 -7.77
CA VAL A 109 -5.59 4.84 -8.69
C VAL A 109 -6.30 4.57 -10.01
N ALA A 110 -7.56 4.14 -9.99
CA ALA A 110 -8.35 3.94 -11.20
C ALA A 110 -8.49 5.24 -12.00
N ALA A 111 -8.78 6.36 -11.33
CA ALA A 111 -8.88 7.67 -11.97
C ALA A 111 -7.54 8.14 -12.56
N TYR A 112 -6.43 7.94 -11.85
CA TYR A 112 -5.08 8.23 -12.36
C TYR A 112 -4.84 7.49 -13.68
N VAL A 113 -5.05 6.16 -13.70
CA VAL A 113 -4.85 5.33 -14.88
C VAL A 113 -5.74 5.79 -16.03
N ALA A 114 -7.02 6.07 -15.74
CA ALA A 114 -7.96 6.56 -16.74
C ALA A 114 -7.51 7.89 -17.38
N ILE A 115 -6.96 8.83 -16.60
CA ILE A 115 -6.43 10.10 -17.12
C ILE A 115 -5.22 9.88 -18.03
N GLN A 116 -4.33 8.95 -17.69
CA GLN A 116 -3.14 8.64 -18.49
C GLN A 116 -3.52 8.13 -19.89
N THR A 117 -4.50 7.24 -19.97
CA THR A 117 -4.97 6.66 -21.23
C THR A 117 -6.09 7.45 -21.90
N TYR A 118 -6.49 8.59 -21.31
CA TYR A 118 -7.64 9.36 -21.78
C TYR A 118 -7.40 9.96 -23.17
N SER A 119 -8.30 9.65 -24.09
CA SER A 119 -8.42 10.24 -25.42
C SER A 119 -9.85 10.73 -25.65
N ALA A 120 -10.01 11.75 -26.49
CA ALA A 120 -11.31 12.28 -26.86
C ALA A 120 -11.34 12.60 -28.35
N GLU A 121 -12.14 11.87 -29.10
CA GLU A 121 -12.36 12.12 -30.53
C GLU A 121 -12.94 13.52 -30.76
N GLY A 122 -12.48 14.20 -31.81
CA GLY A 122 -12.90 15.56 -32.16
C GLY A 122 -12.25 16.66 -31.30
N ILE A 123 -11.35 16.31 -30.37
CA ILE A 123 -10.62 17.29 -29.56
C ILE A 123 -9.17 17.40 -30.05
N PRO A 124 -8.69 18.60 -30.42
CA PRO A 124 -7.29 18.81 -30.73
C PRO A 124 -6.38 18.40 -29.56
N VAL A 125 -5.25 17.75 -29.88
CA VAL A 125 -4.34 17.19 -28.87
C VAL A 125 -3.80 18.26 -27.91
N ASP A 126 -3.53 19.46 -28.42
CA ASP A 126 -3.05 20.59 -27.63
C ASP A 126 -4.14 21.14 -26.68
N VAL A 127 -5.41 21.17 -27.12
CA VAL A 127 -6.56 21.53 -26.29
C VAL A 127 -6.72 20.52 -25.16
N LEU A 128 -6.74 19.22 -25.48
CA LEU A 128 -6.87 18.16 -24.47
C LEU A 128 -5.71 18.23 -23.45
N LYS A 129 -4.48 18.50 -23.93
CA LYS A 129 -3.33 18.68 -23.05
C LYS A 129 -3.53 19.85 -22.07
N ARG A 130 -4.02 21.01 -22.53
CA ARG A 130 -4.32 22.16 -21.66
C ARG A 130 -5.40 21.84 -20.64
N ILE A 131 -6.46 21.13 -21.03
CA ILE A 131 -7.53 20.69 -20.11
C ILE A 131 -6.96 19.80 -19.00
N LYS A 132 -6.18 18.77 -19.36
CA LYS A 132 -5.54 17.88 -18.36
C LYS A 132 -4.60 18.64 -17.44
N GLN A 133 -3.80 19.57 -17.98
CA GLN A 133 -2.89 20.39 -17.19
C GLN A 133 -3.63 21.29 -16.20
N LYS A 134 -4.72 21.94 -16.62
CA LYS A 134 -5.52 22.79 -15.75
C LYS A 134 -6.16 21.99 -14.61
N ALA A 135 -6.75 20.84 -14.92
CA ALA A 135 -7.31 19.94 -13.91
C ALA A 135 -6.26 19.51 -12.87
N ALA A 136 -5.06 19.13 -13.32
CA ALA A 136 -3.96 18.73 -12.43
C ALA A 136 -3.44 19.88 -11.54
N GLN A 137 -3.47 21.12 -12.04
CA GLN A 137 -3.11 22.32 -11.27
C GLN A 137 -4.15 22.65 -10.19
N ASP A 138 -5.43 22.56 -10.54
CA ASP A 138 -6.52 22.92 -9.62
C ASP A 138 -6.75 21.86 -8.54
N PHE A 139 -6.52 20.58 -8.87
CA PHE A 139 -6.83 19.45 -8.00
C PHE A 139 -5.63 18.53 -7.81
N PRO A 140 -4.54 19.01 -7.17
CA PRO A 140 -3.30 18.25 -7.06
C PRO A 140 -3.51 16.94 -6.26
N ASN A 141 -3.15 15.82 -6.87
CA ASN A 141 -3.30 14.45 -6.33
C ASN A 141 -4.76 14.02 -6.00
N ASP A 142 -5.77 14.76 -6.46
CA ASP A 142 -7.16 14.30 -6.48
C ASP A 142 -7.56 13.92 -7.92
N TYR A 143 -7.12 12.74 -8.33
CA TYR A 143 -7.32 12.23 -9.68
C TYR A 143 -8.78 11.96 -10.00
N SER A 144 -9.61 11.63 -9.00
CA SER A 144 -11.04 11.46 -9.21
C SER A 144 -11.70 12.77 -9.65
N THR A 145 -11.38 13.88 -8.97
CA THR A 145 -11.86 15.22 -9.34
C THR A 145 -11.23 15.71 -10.63
N GLN A 146 -9.93 15.45 -10.84
CA GLN A 146 -9.28 15.76 -12.13
C GLN A 146 -10.01 15.10 -13.30
N LYS A 147 -10.34 13.80 -13.18
CA LYS A 147 -11.04 13.06 -14.24
C LYS A 147 -12.41 13.68 -14.53
N TYR A 148 -13.18 13.97 -13.47
CA TYR A 148 -14.48 14.63 -13.60
C TYR A 148 -14.39 15.98 -14.33
N VAL A 149 -13.39 16.80 -13.98
CA VAL A 149 -13.16 18.10 -14.63
C VAL A 149 -12.74 17.94 -16.08
N ILE A 150 -11.86 16.98 -16.39
CA ILE A 150 -11.45 16.68 -17.77
C ILE A 150 -12.67 16.29 -18.62
N ASP A 151 -13.51 15.37 -18.12
CA ASP A 151 -14.73 14.94 -18.80
C ASP A 151 -15.69 16.11 -19.06
N THR A 152 -15.88 16.96 -18.04
CA THR A 152 -16.74 18.14 -18.13
C THR A 152 -16.24 19.13 -19.17
N GLN A 153 -14.94 19.44 -19.16
CA GLN A 153 -14.34 20.41 -20.09
C GLN A 153 -14.30 19.88 -21.54
N VAL A 154 -14.08 18.59 -21.73
CA VAL A 154 -14.15 17.95 -23.04
C VAL A 154 -15.58 18.04 -23.61
N SER A 155 -16.59 17.72 -22.81
CA SER A 155 -17.99 17.86 -23.22
C SER A 155 -18.36 19.31 -23.54
N ALA A 156 -17.93 20.26 -22.70
CA ALA A 156 -18.17 21.68 -22.93
C ALA A 156 -17.52 22.17 -24.23
N TYR A 157 -16.26 21.79 -24.49
CA TYR A 157 -15.58 22.13 -25.74
C TYR A 157 -16.39 21.65 -26.95
N LYS A 158 -16.85 20.40 -26.95
CA LYS A 158 -17.67 19.85 -28.05
C LYS A 158 -18.97 20.60 -28.29
N SER A 159 -19.58 21.14 -27.22
CA SER A 159 -20.87 21.83 -27.32
C SER A 159 -20.81 23.24 -27.92
N ILE A 160 -19.60 23.82 -28.02
CA ILE A 160 -19.39 25.18 -28.55
C ILE A 160 -18.62 25.19 -29.89
N GLN A 161 -18.39 24.01 -30.48
CA GLN A 161 -17.85 23.84 -31.83
C GLN A 161 -19.01 23.59 -32.80
#